data_AF-A0A420HDK6-F1
#
_entry.id   AF-A0A420HDK6-F1
#
_cell.length_a   1.000
_cell.length_b   1.000
_cell.length_c   1.000
_cell.angle_alpha   90.00
_cell.angle_beta   90.00
_cell.angle_gamma   90.00
#
_symmetry.space_group_name_H-M   'P 1'
#
loop_
_entity.id
_entity.type
_entity.pdbx_description
1 polymer ?
#
loop_
_entity_poly.entity_id
_entity_poly.type
_entity_poly.pdbx_seq_one_letter_code
_entity_poly.pdbx_strand_id
1 'polypeptide(L)'
;MDFASLMSKAISNAKPENLALGSNKQYIKRADIESQRREQYELEQRAIESERAAKLLQKRKREEEEAELIQKRKEKQRKLAELSSQQRKEREAAEECARRKRLGLPELIQQDNEEVEVDDITDEELFQRLRVMGEPARLFGESHKQRLQRYRKIGTVMTNSIIPTTLELLEEKDMKVTTVPKDKEGRHFLFRQLASYFTMVMTEWENALEKEKRDTFASKAAHNAMRQSRESMVPLFRKFEKGDLDEGILEPIVEIVKAAQDRRYVDANDGYLRLSIGKAAWPIGVTMVGIHERSAREKLHENDKGHVMGDEITRKFLQSIKRCLSFAQVRWPPEDIRQLMG
;
A
#
# COMPACT_ATOMS: atom_id res chain seq x y z
N MET A 1 -4.21 38.26 -48.86
CA MET A 1 -5.16 37.30 -49.44
C MET A 1 -6.55 37.69 -48.95
N ASP A 2 -7.38 38.26 -49.83
CA ASP A 2 -8.66 38.86 -49.45
C ASP A 2 -9.71 37.81 -49.07
N PHE A 3 -10.00 37.76 -47.77
CA PHE A 3 -11.02 36.87 -47.18
C PHE A 3 -12.42 37.11 -47.77
N ALA A 4 -12.69 38.35 -48.19
CA ALA A 4 -13.95 38.74 -48.83
C ALA A 4 -14.12 38.09 -50.21
N SER A 5 -13.05 37.89 -50.98
CA SER A 5 -13.14 37.24 -52.29
C SER A 5 -13.27 35.71 -52.18
N LEU A 6 -12.72 35.11 -51.13
CA LEU A 6 -12.90 33.69 -50.83
C LEU A 6 -14.32 33.38 -50.33
N MET A 7 -14.90 34.27 -49.52
CA MET A 7 -16.30 34.15 -49.07
C MET A 7 -17.29 34.37 -50.22
N SER A 8 -17.08 35.35 -51.10
CA SER A 8 -17.99 35.55 -52.25
C SER A 8 -17.93 34.38 -53.23
N LYS A 9 -16.76 33.76 -53.40
CA LYS A 9 -16.57 32.57 -54.25
C LYS A 9 -17.18 31.30 -53.65
N ALA A 10 -17.21 31.19 -52.31
CA ALA A 10 -17.93 30.13 -51.62
C ALA A 10 -19.46 30.30 -51.72
N ILE A 11 -19.95 31.55 -51.66
CA ILE A 11 -21.38 31.87 -51.78
C ILE A 11 -21.87 31.70 -53.23
N SER A 12 -21.05 32.03 -54.23
CA SER A 12 -21.42 31.84 -55.65
C SER A 12 -21.49 30.36 -56.06
N ASN A 13 -20.65 29.51 -55.46
CA ASN A 13 -20.68 28.06 -55.70
C ASN A 13 -21.82 27.34 -54.95
N ALA A 14 -22.46 28.00 -53.99
CA ALA A 14 -23.62 27.49 -53.26
C ALA A 14 -24.97 27.93 -53.88
N LYS A 15 -24.95 28.49 -55.10
CA LYS A 15 -26.17 28.81 -55.83
C LYS A 15 -26.68 27.54 -56.53
N PRO A 16 -27.83 26.98 -56.14
CA PRO A 16 -28.33 25.78 -56.80
C PRO A 16 -28.69 26.11 -58.25
N GLU A 17 -28.18 25.30 -59.18
CA GLU A 17 -28.63 25.28 -60.56
C GLU A 17 -30.14 25.04 -60.57
N ASN A 18 -30.85 25.87 -61.34
CA ASN A 18 -32.27 25.73 -61.62
C ASN A 18 -32.53 24.39 -62.33
N LEU A 19 -32.80 23.35 -61.55
CA LEU A 19 -33.46 22.14 -62.04
C LEU A 19 -34.94 22.45 -62.19
N ALA A 20 -35.30 22.73 -63.44
CA ALA A 20 -36.66 22.86 -63.90
C ALA A 20 -37.42 21.52 -63.76
N LEU A 21 -38.70 21.65 -63.36
CA LEU A 21 -39.79 20.67 -63.36
C LEU A 21 -39.70 19.45 -62.42
N GLY A 22 -40.55 19.51 -61.37
CA GLY A 22 -40.98 18.34 -60.64
C GLY A 22 -42.13 18.65 -59.68
N SER A 23 -43.32 18.95 -60.22
CA SER A 23 -44.64 18.99 -59.56
C SER A 23 -44.64 19.41 -58.08
N ASN A 24 -45.07 20.63 -57.79
CA ASN A 24 -45.45 21.04 -56.45
C ASN A 24 -46.69 20.20 -56.03
N LYS A 25 -46.46 18.99 -55.51
CA LYS A 25 -47.52 18.07 -55.08
C LYS A 25 -48.12 18.65 -53.81
N GLN A 26 -49.15 19.45 -54.02
CA GLN A 26 -49.97 20.08 -52.96
C GLN A 26 -50.60 19.04 -52.01
N TYR A 27 -50.55 17.75 -52.37
CA TYR A 27 -50.95 16.61 -51.56
C TYR A 27 -49.83 15.57 -51.52
N ILE A 28 -49.18 15.43 -50.35
CA ILE A 28 -48.22 14.37 -50.05
C ILE A 28 -48.95 13.34 -49.17
N LYS A 29 -48.84 12.05 -49.51
CA LYS A 29 -49.47 10.99 -48.71
C LYS A 29 -48.84 11.00 -47.31
N ARG A 30 -49.68 10.89 -46.28
CA ARG A 30 -49.22 10.89 -44.87
C ARG A 30 -48.15 9.83 -44.58
N ALA A 31 -48.24 8.68 -45.26
CA ALA A 31 -47.24 7.61 -45.18
C ALA A 31 -45.84 8.06 -45.63
N ASP A 32 -45.75 8.87 -46.69
CA ASP A 32 -44.46 9.36 -47.23
C ASP A 32 -43.86 10.46 -46.34
N ILE A 33 -44.70 11.25 -45.65
CA ILE A 33 -44.23 12.24 -44.66
C ILE A 33 -43.70 11.54 -43.41
N GLU A 34 -44.40 10.49 -42.94
CA GLU A 34 -43.95 9.72 -41.79
C GLU A 34 -42.69 8.91 -42.09
N SER A 35 -42.55 8.34 -43.29
CA SER A 35 -41.31 7.67 -43.68
C SER A 35 -40.13 8.63 -43.71
N GLN A 36 -40.31 9.83 -44.29
CA GLN A 36 -39.27 10.86 -44.29
C GLN A 36 -38.90 11.32 -42.88
N ARG A 37 -39.87 11.46 -41.96
CA ARG A 37 -39.58 11.78 -40.55
C ARG A 37 -38.82 10.67 -39.84
N ARG A 38 -39.16 9.41 -40.10
CA ARG A 38 -38.44 8.24 -39.54
C ARG A 38 -37.02 8.16 -40.08
N GLU A 39 -36.82 8.35 -41.37
CA GLU A 39 -35.49 8.37 -42.00
C GLU A 39 -34.64 9.52 -41.47
N GLN A 40 -35.20 10.72 -41.31
CA GLN A 40 -34.49 11.86 -40.71
C GLN A 40 -34.09 11.58 -39.26
N TYR A 41 -34.99 10.98 -38.46
CA TYR A 41 -34.69 10.59 -37.09
C TYR A 41 -33.61 9.51 -37.01
N GLU A 42 -33.65 8.49 -37.88
CA GLU A 42 -32.63 7.45 -37.94
C GLU A 42 -31.26 8.00 -38.39
N LEU A 43 -31.24 8.94 -39.33
CA LEU A 43 -30.02 9.63 -39.74
C LEU A 43 -29.43 10.48 -38.61
N GLU A 44 -30.28 11.19 -37.86
CA GLU A 44 -29.87 11.98 -36.69
C GLU A 44 -29.32 11.08 -35.57
N GLN A 45 -29.96 9.95 -35.29
CA GLN A 45 -29.46 8.96 -34.32
C GLN A 45 -28.12 8.37 -34.75
N ARG A 46 -27.97 7.98 -36.02
CA ARG A 46 -26.69 7.47 -36.55
C ARG A 46 -25.59 8.54 -36.49
N ALA A 47 -25.91 9.80 -36.75
CA ALA A 47 -24.97 10.90 -36.61
C ALA A 47 -24.48 11.05 -35.16
N ILE A 48 -25.41 11.06 -34.19
CA ILE A 48 -25.10 11.14 -32.75
C ILE A 48 -24.24 9.94 -32.30
N GLU A 49 -24.56 8.73 -32.75
CA GLU A 49 -23.79 7.53 -32.43
C GLU A 49 -22.38 7.58 -33.03
N SER A 50 -22.25 8.01 -34.28
CA SER A 50 -20.95 8.17 -34.95
C SER A 50 -20.07 9.23 -34.26
N GLU A 51 -20.68 10.33 -33.80
CA GLU A 51 -19.98 11.40 -33.09
C GLU A 51 -19.50 10.93 -31.70
N ARG A 52 -20.34 10.18 -30.97
CA ARG A 52 -19.96 9.56 -29.69
C ARG A 52 -18.83 8.55 -29.87
N ALA A 53 -18.91 7.70 -30.89
CA ALA A 53 -17.86 6.75 -31.22
C ALA A 53 -16.53 7.44 -31.58
N ALA A 54 -16.58 8.51 -32.38
CA ALA A 54 -15.40 9.31 -32.73
C ALA A 54 -14.77 9.98 -31.51
N LYS A 55 -15.59 10.55 -30.60
CA LYS A 55 -15.11 11.13 -29.33
C LYS A 55 -14.44 10.09 -28.44
N LEU A 56 -15.01 8.89 -28.35
CA LEU A 56 -14.45 7.80 -27.54
C LEU A 56 -13.12 7.30 -28.12
N LEU A 57 -13.02 7.17 -29.44
CA LEU A 57 -11.77 6.81 -30.12
C LEU A 57 -10.69 7.88 -29.93
N GLN A 58 -11.02 9.16 -30.03
CA GLN A 58 -10.07 10.25 -29.75
C GLN A 58 -9.60 10.25 -28.30
N LYS A 59 -10.49 9.99 -27.34
CA LYS A 59 -10.13 9.87 -25.92
C LYS A 59 -9.16 8.71 -25.68
N ARG A 60 -9.43 7.53 -26.23
CA ARG A 60 -8.54 6.36 -26.12
C ARG A 60 -7.15 6.63 -26.72
N LYS A 61 -7.09 7.26 -27.90
CA LYS A 61 -5.81 7.65 -28.52
C LYS A 61 -5.00 8.60 -27.63
N ARG A 62 -5.65 9.61 -27.01
CA ARG A 62 -4.96 10.52 -26.08
C ARG A 62 -4.44 9.79 -24.84
N GLU A 63 -5.25 8.90 -24.26
CA GLU A 63 -4.85 8.09 -23.10
C GLU A 63 -3.67 7.16 -23.43
N GLU A 64 -3.65 6.56 -24.62
CA GLU A 64 -2.54 5.74 -25.11
C GLU A 64 -1.26 6.57 -25.32
N GLU A 65 -1.35 7.73 -25.96
CA GLU A 65 -0.22 8.65 -26.16
C GLU A 65 0.35 9.16 -24.82
N GLU A 66 -0.51 9.52 -23.86
CA GLU A 66 -0.09 9.93 -22.52
C GLU A 66 0.60 8.79 -21.76
N ALA A 67 0.05 7.58 -21.83
CA ALA A 67 0.64 6.39 -21.21
C ALA A 67 2.04 6.09 -21.79
N GLU A 68 2.21 6.20 -23.12
CA GLU A 68 3.51 6.05 -23.76
C GLU A 68 4.53 7.10 -23.28
N LEU A 69 4.12 8.36 -23.15
CA LEU A 69 4.99 9.44 -22.66
C LEU A 69 5.43 9.17 -21.22
N ILE A 70 4.53 8.67 -20.36
CA ILE A 70 4.85 8.29 -18.98
C ILE A 70 5.85 7.14 -18.95
N GLN A 71 5.67 6.11 -19.79
CA GLN A 71 6.62 4.99 -19.88
C GLN A 71 8.01 5.46 -20.34
N LYS A 72 8.07 6.28 -21.40
CA LYS A 72 9.31 6.87 -21.89
C LYS A 72 10.03 7.71 -20.82
N ARG A 73 9.29 8.47 -19.99
CA ARG A 73 9.86 9.23 -18.86
C ARG A 73 10.41 8.31 -17.76
N LYS A 74 9.66 7.27 -17.38
CA LYS A 74 10.09 6.28 -16.37
C LYS A 74 11.34 5.53 -16.80
N GLU A 75 11.42 5.10 -18.06
CA GLU A 75 12.60 4.43 -18.60
C GLU A 75 13.83 5.34 -18.62
N LYS A 76 13.69 6.60 -19.03
CA LYS A 76 14.78 7.59 -18.97
C LYS A 76 15.25 7.81 -17.53
N GLN A 77 14.33 7.94 -16.59
CA GLN A 77 14.67 8.12 -15.17
C GLN A 77 15.38 6.89 -14.60
N ARG A 78 14.93 5.67 -14.95
CA ARG A 78 15.58 4.42 -14.53
C ARG A 78 17.00 4.31 -15.08
N LYS A 79 17.21 4.59 -16.37
CA LYS A 79 18.53 4.60 -17.00
C LYS A 79 19.46 5.64 -16.36
N LEU A 80 18.96 6.84 -16.07
CA LEU A 80 19.74 7.89 -15.41
C LEU A 80 20.13 7.50 -13.97
N ALA A 81 19.20 6.90 -13.22
CA ALA A 81 19.46 6.42 -11.87
C ALA A 81 20.48 5.27 -11.85
N GLU A 82 20.42 4.36 -12.81
CA GLU A 82 21.37 3.26 -12.97
C GLU A 82 22.78 3.78 -13.30
N LEU A 83 22.88 4.71 -14.27
CA LEU A 83 24.15 5.37 -14.60
C LEU A 83 24.72 6.18 -13.42
N SER A 84 23.88 6.92 -12.70
CA SER A 84 24.30 7.65 -11.50
C SER A 84 24.79 6.73 -10.39
N SER A 85 24.13 5.57 -10.21
CA SER A 85 24.56 4.59 -9.22
C SER A 85 25.88 3.93 -9.60
N GLN A 86 26.11 3.65 -10.90
CA GLN A 86 27.37 3.11 -11.40
C GLN A 86 28.51 4.11 -11.20
N GLN A 87 28.31 5.37 -11.60
CA GLN A 87 29.32 6.43 -11.40
C GLN A 87 29.66 6.65 -9.92
N ARG A 88 28.67 6.56 -9.02
CA ARG A 88 28.91 6.65 -7.58
C ARG A 88 29.77 5.49 -7.08
N LYS A 89 29.47 4.26 -7.48
CA LYS A 89 30.25 3.07 -7.12
C LYS A 89 31.68 3.15 -7.65
N GLU A 90 31.87 3.59 -8.90
CA GLU A 90 33.19 3.77 -9.49
C GLU A 90 34.03 4.83 -8.77
N ARG A 91 33.42 5.96 -8.39
CA ARG A 91 34.08 7.00 -7.59
C ARG A 91 34.47 6.49 -6.21
N GLU A 92 33.55 5.84 -5.50
CA GLU A 92 33.81 5.25 -4.19
C GLU A 92 34.94 4.20 -4.26
N ALA A 93 34.94 3.34 -5.29
CA ALA A 93 36.00 2.37 -5.53
C ALA A 93 37.35 3.03 -5.87
N ALA A 94 37.35 4.07 -6.69
CA ALA A 94 38.56 4.82 -7.04
C ALA A 94 39.16 5.55 -5.82
N GLU A 95 38.30 6.13 -4.96
CA GLU A 95 38.71 6.74 -3.69
C GLU A 95 39.26 5.70 -2.72
N GLU A 96 38.66 4.51 -2.63
CA GLU A 96 39.15 3.39 -1.82
C GLU A 96 40.52 2.90 -2.32
N CYS A 97 40.69 2.72 -3.63
CA CYS A 97 41.98 2.36 -4.25
C CYS A 97 43.05 3.43 -4.01
N ALA A 98 42.72 4.72 -4.18
CA ALA A 98 43.63 5.81 -3.90
C ALA A 98 44.04 5.88 -2.43
N ARG A 99 43.10 5.61 -1.51
CA ARG A 99 43.35 5.53 -0.06
C ARG A 99 44.27 4.36 0.27
N ARG A 100 44.05 3.16 -0.30
CA ARG A 100 44.93 1.99 -0.12
C ARG A 100 46.34 2.23 -0.68
N LYS A 101 46.44 2.83 -1.87
CA LYS A 101 47.72 3.20 -2.49
C LYS A 101 48.51 4.20 -1.65
N ARG A 102 47.84 5.17 -1.02
CA ARG A 102 48.47 6.13 -0.09
C ARG A 102 49.00 5.46 1.19
N LEU A 103 48.34 4.39 1.64
CA LEU A 103 48.69 3.66 2.86
C LEU A 103 49.66 2.49 2.61
N GLY A 104 50.05 2.21 1.35
CA GLY A 104 50.97 1.12 1.00
C GLY A 104 50.36 -0.29 1.16
N LEU A 105 49.03 -0.41 1.19
CA LEU A 105 48.35 -1.71 1.27
C LEU A 105 48.26 -2.35 -0.14
N PRO A 106 48.30 -3.69 -0.23
CA PRO A 106 48.10 -4.41 -1.49
C PRO A 106 46.80 -4.02 -2.21
N GLU A 107 46.84 -4.04 -3.54
CA GLU A 107 45.69 -3.75 -4.39
C GLU A 107 44.55 -4.73 -4.08
N LEU A 108 43.33 -4.21 -3.90
CA LEU A 108 42.19 -5.07 -3.64
C LEU A 108 41.89 -5.82 -4.94
N ILE A 109 42.28 -7.10 -5.01
CA ILE A 109 41.73 -8.00 -6.01
C ILE A 109 40.23 -8.00 -5.75
N GLN A 110 39.45 -7.49 -6.71
CA GLN A 110 38.02 -7.72 -6.75
C GLN A 110 37.85 -9.23 -6.92
N GLN A 111 37.85 -9.96 -5.80
CA GLN A 111 37.04 -11.16 -5.74
C GLN A 111 35.64 -10.64 -6.04
N ASP A 112 35.08 -11.07 -7.17
CA ASP A 112 33.65 -11.04 -7.34
C ASP A 112 33.08 -11.53 -6.01
N ASN A 113 32.43 -10.62 -5.28
CA ASN A 113 31.64 -11.01 -4.13
C ASN A 113 30.50 -11.87 -4.72
N GLU A 114 30.79 -13.14 -5.00
CA GLU A 114 29.87 -14.19 -4.63
C GLU A 114 29.53 -13.87 -3.19
N GLU A 115 28.32 -13.33 -3.01
CA GLU A 115 27.72 -13.12 -1.70
C GLU A 115 28.06 -14.36 -0.88
N VAL A 116 28.94 -14.20 0.12
CA VAL A 116 29.17 -15.24 1.11
C VAL A 116 27.82 -15.39 1.81
N GLU A 117 27.00 -16.34 1.35
CA GLU A 117 25.79 -16.78 2.01
C GLU A 117 26.26 -17.31 3.37
N VAL A 118 26.08 -16.49 4.40
CA VAL A 118 26.64 -16.68 5.76
C VAL A 118 26.11 -17.95 6.45
N ASP A 119 25.30 -18.78 5.80
CA ASP A 119 24.68 -19.97 6.40
C ASP A 119 24.53 -21.15 5.41
N ASP A 120 25.57 -21.54 4.66
CA ASP A 120 25.55 -22.79 3.90
C ASP A 120 25.69 -24.01 4.83
N ILE A 121 24.57 -24.39 5.46
CA ILE A 121 24.44 -25.71 6.09
C ILE A 121 24.62 -26.74 4.98
N THR A 122 25.59 -27.66 5.13
CA THR A 122 25.87 -28.67 4.11
C THR A 122 24.63 -29.52 3.79
N ASP A 123 24.56 -30.03 2.56
CA ASP A 123 23.45 -30.87 2.11
C ASP A 123 23.21 -32.08 3.02
N GLU A 124 24.30 -32.66 3.54
CA GLU A 124 24.26 -33.82 4.43
C GLU A 124 23.62 -33.49 5.78
N GLU A 125 24.00 -32.36 6.39
CA GLU A 125 23.38 -31.89 7.62
C GLU A 125 21.90 -31.54 7.41
N LEU A 126 21.59 -30.90 6.28
CA LEU A 126 20.23 -30.51 5.92
C LEU A 126 19.32 -31.73 5.78
N PHE A 127 19.82 -32.81 5.17
CA PHE A 127 19.10 -34.09 5.07
C PHE A 127 18.86 -34.74 6.43
N GLN A 128 19.87 -34.76 7.30
CA GLN A 128 19.72 -35.34 8.63
C GLN A 128 18.67 -34.56 9.44
N ARG A 129 18.76 -33.22 9.43
CA ARG A 129 17.81 -32.35 10.13
C ARG A 129 16.38 -32.48 9.56
N LEU A 130 16.21 -32.56 8.25
CA LEU A 130 14.89 -32.78 7.63
C LEU A 130 14.30 -34.16 7.96
N ARG A 131 15.13 -35.22 8.01
CA ARG A 131 14.68 -36.56 8.42
C ARG A 131 14.26 -36.61 9.89
N VAL A 132 14.99 -35.94 10.78
CA VAL A 132 14.61 -35.81 12.20
C VAL A 132 13.25 -35.12 12.34
N MET A 133 12.97 -34.11 11.49
CA MET A 133 11.68 -33.42 11.43
C MET A 133 10.58 -34.21 10.69
N GLY A 134 10.85 -35.44 10.22
CA GLY A 134 9.87 -36.30 9.54
C GLY A 134 9.57 -35.90 8.09
N GLU A 135 10.38 -35.02 7.49
CA GLU A 135 10.15 -34.44 6.18
C GLU A 135 11.05 -35.08 5.10
N PRO A 136 10.60 -35.17 3.83
CA PRO A 136 11.42 -35.73 2.75
C PRO A 136 12.75 -34.99 2.60
N ALA A 137 13.85 -35.72 2.55
CA ALA A 137 15.20 -35.14 2.46
C ALA A 137 15.37 -34.28 1.19
N ARG A 138 14.72 -34.64 0.08
CA ARG A 138 14.74 -33.89 -1.18
C ARG A 138 13.38 -33.96 -1.87
N LEU A 139 12.88 -32.82 -2.36
CA LEU A 139 11.73 -32.76 -3.26
C LEU A 139 12.18 -32.71 -4.73
N PHE A 140 11.35 -33.20 -5.65
CA PHE A 140 11.67 -33.21 -7.08
C PHE A 140 11.87 -31.78 -7.61
N GLY A 141 12.98 -31.54 -8.31
CA GLY A 141 13.32 -30.22 -8.86
C GLY A 141 13.83 -29.19 -7.84
N GLU A 142 14.00 -29.55 -6.56
CA GLU A 142 14.44 -28.64 -5.50
C GLU A 142 15.96 -28.38 -5.55
N SER A 143 16.37 -27.11 -5.59
CA SER A 143 17.77 -26.67 -5.47
C SER A 143 18.24 -26.60 -4.00
N HIS A 144 19.56 -26.48 -3.74
CA HIS A 144 20.10 -26.36 -2.38
C HIS A 144 19.46 -25.19 -1.60
N LYS A 145 19.41 -24.00 -2.22
CA LYS A 145 18.77 -22.80 -1.64
C LYS A 145 17.30 -23.01 -1.31
N GLN A 146 16.54 -23.67 -2.19
CA GLN A 146 15.12 -23.99 -1.96
C GLN A 146 14.93 -24.97 -0.80
N ARG A 147 15.82 -25.96 -0.69
CA ARG A 147 15.83 -26.92 0.42
C ARG A 147 16.16 -26.26 1.75
N LEU A 148 17.13 -25.35 1.76
CA LEU A 148 17.52 -24.57 2.93
C LEU A 148 16.39 -23.63 3.37
N GLN A 149 15.71 -22.99 2.42
CA GLN A 149 14.49 -22.21 2.69
C GLN A 149 13.37 -23.08 3.26
N ARG A 150 13.16 -24.29 2.72
CA ARG A 150 12.17 -25.24 3.25
C ARG A 150 12.51 -25.67 4.66
N TYR A 151 13.76 -26.04 4.93
CA TYR A 151 14.22 -26.38 6.27
C TYR A 151 14.02 -25.24 7.26
N ARG A 152 14.39 -24.00 6.90
CA ARG A 152 14.15 -22.81 7.73
C ARG A 152 12.66 -22.60 7.99
N LYS A 153 11.82 -22.76 6.96
CA LYS A 153 10.37 -22.62 7.07
C LYS A 153 9.75 -23.68 8.00
N ILE A 154 10.26 -24.90 7.96
CA ILE A 154 9.79 -26.01 8.82
C ILE A 154 10.31 -25.88 10.25
N GLY A 155 11.60 -25.54 10.42
CA GLY A 155 12.22 -25.35 11.73
C GLY A 155 11.68 -24.14 12.49
N THR A 156 11.01 -23.23 11.79
CA THR A 156 10.28 -22.12 12.40
C THR A 156 8.97 -22.65 12.99
N VAL A 157 9.01 -23.14 14.23
CA VAL A 157 7.81 -23.53 14.98
C VAL A 157 6.95 -22.28 15.19
N MET A 158 5.85 -22.20 14.45
CA MET A 158 4.84 -21.15 14.66
C MET A 158 3.91 -21.59 15.78
N THR A 159 3.63 -20.69 16.71
CA THR A 159 2.58 -20.88 17.71
C THR A 159 1.23 -21.09 17.02
N ASN A 160 0.40 -21.98 17.59
CA ASN A 160 -0.96 -22.29 17.09
C ASN A 160 -1.99 -21.17 17.38
N SER A 161 -1.52 -19.93 17.51
CA SER A 161 -2.37 -18.80 17.86
C SER A 161 -3.04 -18.18 16.63
N ILE A 162 -4.03 -17.32 16.86
CA ILE A 162 -4.79 -16.65 15.79
C ILE A 162 -3.88 -15.87 14.82
N ILE A 163 -2.74 -15.37 15.31
CA ILE A 163 -1.68 -14.78 14.50
C ILE A 163 -0.49 -15.75 14.57
N PRO A 164 -0.04 -16.34 13.44
CA PRO A 164 1.09 -17.25 13.44
C PRO A 164 2.33 -16.47 13.84
N THR A 165 3.03 -16.93 14.89
CA THR A 165 4.17 -16.21 15.47
C THR A 165 5.18 -17.17 16.06
N THR A 166 6.47 -16.86 15.91
CA THR A 166 7.58 -17.67 16.43
C THR A 166 7.91 -17.36 17.89
N LEU A 167 7.47 -16.21 18.38
CA LEU A 167 7.57 -15.82 19.78
C LEU A 167 6.70 -16.72 20.66
N GLU A 168 7.30 -17.21 21.73
CA GLU A 168 6.59 -17.89 22.80
C GLU A 168 5.68 -16.90 23.54
N LEU A 169 4.37 -17.17 23.50
CA LEU A 169 3.37 -16.36 24.19
C LEU A 169 3.49 -16.53 25.71
N LEU A 170 3.21 -15.45 26.43
CA LEU A 170 3.23 -15.36 27.90
C LEU A 170 1.81 -15.52 28.45
N GLU A 171 1.72 -15.92 29.71
CA GLU A 171 0.46 -15.96 30.46
C GLU A 171 -0.02 -14.55 30.84
N GLU A 172 -1.32 -14.40 31.12
CA GLU A 172 -1.97 -13.10 31.41
C GLU A 172 -1.28 -12.29 32.53
N LYS A 173 -0.69 -12.96 33.52
CA LYS A 173 -0.01 -12.32 34.66
C LYS A 173 1.24 -11.56 34.23
N ASP A 174 1.97 -12.09 33.26
CA ASP A 174 3.26 -11.55 32.80
C ASP A 174 3.09 -10.60 31.60
N MET A 175 1.87 -10.41 31.12
CA MET A 175 1.55 -9.54 29.99
C MET A 175 1.55 -8.04 30.32
N LYS A 176 1.64 -7.66 31.61
CA LYS A 176 1.56 -6.26 32.00
C LYS A 176 2.78 -5.47 31.54
N VAL A 177 2.55 -4.45 30.72
CA VAL A 177 3.60 -3.62 30.15
C VAL A 177 3.81 -2.38 31.03
N THR A 178 5.06 -2.11 31.41
CA THR A 178 5.40 -0.96 32.28
C THR A 178 6.09 0.17 31.53
N THR A 179 7.23 -0.12 30.91
CA THR A 179 8.10 0.84 30.18
C THR A 179 8.92 0.10 29.13
N VAL A 180 9.41 0.82 28.12
CA VAL A 180 10.33 0.25 27.12
C VAL A 180 11.70 -0.03 27.77
N PRO A 181 12.15 -1.29 27.85
CA PRO A 181 13.48 -1.61 28.35
C PRO A 181 14.56 -1.20 27.33
N LYS A 182 15.70 -0.70 27.82
CA LYS A 182 16.86 -0.36 26.98
C LYS A 182 17.70 -1.59 26.61
N ASP A 183 17.61 -2.66 27.40
CA ASP A 183 18.36 -3.89 27.19
C ASP A 183 17.77 -4.74 26.06
N LYS A 184 18.64 -5.43 25.31
CA LYS A 184 18.20 -6.32 24.21
C LYS A 184 17.28 -7.43 24.72
N GLU A 185 17.64 -8.08 25.81
CA GLU A 185 16.84 -9.15 26.43
C GLU A 185 15.49 -8.62 26.93
N GLY A 186 15.49 -7.45 27.59
CA GLY A 186 14.28 -6.77 28.03
C GLY A 186 13.38 -6.39 26.85
N ARG A 187 13.95 -5.98 25.72
CA ARG A 187 13.20 -5.65 24.49
C ARG A 187 12.59 -6.90 23.85
N HIS A 188 13.32 -8.02 23.83
CA HIS A 188 12.76 -9.31 23.41
C HIS A 188 11.60 -9.76 24.30
N PHE A 189 11.75 -9.60 25.63
CA PHE A 189 10.67 -9.89 26.57
C PHE A 189 9.45 -8.98 26.35
N LEU A 190 9.67 -7.68 26.16
CA LEU A 190 8.62 -6.72 25.82
C LEU A 190 7.88 -7.12 24.54
N PHE A 191 8.59 -7.55 23.49
CA PHE A 191 7.97 -8.03 22.27
C PHE A 191 7.10 -9.27 22.50
N ARG A 192 7.51 -10.19 23.38
CA ARG A 192 6.66 -11.32 23.81
C ARG A 192 5.42 -10.83 24.57
N GLN A 193 5.54 -9.84 25.46
CA GLN A 193 4.40 -9.25 26.17
C GLN A 193 3.39 -8.61 25.21
N LEU A 194 3.87 -7.80 24.27
CA LEU A 194 3.03 -7.14 23.25
C LEU A 194 2.34 -8.15 22.34
N ALA A 195 3.10 -9.13 21.83
CA ALA A 195 2.55 -10.21 21.01
C ALA A 195 1.44 -10.97 21.75
N SER A 196 1.67 -11.32 23.02
CA SER A 196 0.71 -12.03 23.86
C SER A 196 -0.56 -11.20 24.12
N TYR A 197 -0.40 -9.91 24.40
CA TYR A 197 -1.54 -9.00 24.59
C TYR A 197 -2.41 -8.87 23.34
N PHE A 198 -1.81 -8.59 22.17
CA PHE A 198 -2.59 -8.48 20.94
C PHE A 198 -3.24 -9.80 20.54
N THR A 199 -2.55 -10.93 20.73
CA THR A 199 -3.13 -12.26 20.50
C THR A 199 -4.32 -12.53 21.42
N MET A 200 -4.21 -12.20 22.72
CA MET A 200 -5.32 -12.33 23.67
C MET A 200 -6.52 -11.49 23.23
N VAL A 201 -6.33 -10.19 22.94
CA VAL A 201 -7.42 -9.29 22.54
C VAL A 201 -8.10 -9.76 21.26
N MET A 202 -7.32 -10.19 20.26
CA MET A 202 -7.86 -10.69 18.98
C MET A 202 -8.61 -12.01 19.13
N THR A 203 -8.15 -12.89 20.02
CA THR A 203 -8.82 -14.16 20.32
C THR A 203 -10.15 -13.92 21.04
N GLU A 204 -10.16 -13.02 22.03
CA GLU A 204 -11.40 -12.59 22.69
C GLU A 204 -12.37 -11.91 21.70
N TRP A 205 -11.85 -11.14 20.74
CA TRP A 205 -12.66 -10.52 19.70
C TRP A 205 -13.29 -11.54 18.76
N GLU A 206 -12.53 -12.55 18.31
CA GLU A 206 -13.07 -13.65 17.51
C GLU A 206 -14.16 -14.41 18.27
N ASN A 207 -13.90 -14.75 19.53
CA ASN A 207 -14.83 -15.46 20.40
C ASN A 207 -16.12 -14.66 20.64
N ALA A 208 -16.02 -13.35 20.83
CA ALA A 208 -17.18 -12.47 21.00
C ALA A 208 -18.03 -12.42 19.72
N LEU A 209 -17.39 -12.28 18.55
CA LEU A 209 -18.10 -12.28 17.27
C LEU A 209 -18.76 -13.62 16.95
N GLU A 210 -18.11 -14.74 17.26
CA GLU A 210 -18.71 -16.06 17.02
C GLU A 210 -19.92 -16.31 17.93
N LYS A 211 -19.91 -15.80 19.18
CA LYS A 211 -21.07 -15.84 20.09
C LYS A 211 -22.23 -14.97 19.61
N GLU A 212 -21.93 -13.82 19.03
CA GLU A 212 -22.94 -12.88 18.51
C GLU A 212 -23.30 -13.09 17.04
N LYS A 213 -22.85 -14.22 16.46
CA LYS A 213 -23.01 -14.53 15.05
C LYS A 213 -24.48 -14.56 14.65
N ARG A 214 -24.87 -13.54 13.90
CA ARG A 214 -26.19 -13.42 13.28
C ARG A 214 -26.02 -13.32 11.77
N ASP A 215 -27.02 -13.76 11.02
CA ASP A 215 -27.00 -13.69 9.56
C ASP A 215 -27.43 -12.31 9.05
N THR A 216 -26.76 -11.27 9.54
CA THR A 216 -27.01 -9.86 9.21
C THR A 216 -25.83 -9.26 8.46
N PHE A 217 -26.08 -8.22 7.68
CA PHE A 217 -25.01 -7.47 7.00
C PHE A 217 -23.99 -6.90 7.99
N ALA A 218 -24.47 -6.38 9.14
CA ALA A 218 -23.62 -5.84 10.20
C ALA A 218 -22.66 -6.90 10.78
N SER A 219 -23.17 -8.11 11.06
CA SER A 219 -22.36 -9.24 11.54
C SER A 219 -21.29 -9.65 10.51
N LYS A 220 -21.67 -9.77 9.23
CA LYS A 220 -20.71 -10.06 8.14
C LYS A 220 -19.62 -8.99 8.01
N ALA A 221 -20.00 -7.72 8.12
CA ALA A 221 -19.05 -6.60 8.10
C ALA A 221 -18.10 -6.64 9.30
N ALA A 222 -18.59 -6.97 10.50
CA ALA A 222 -17.78 -7.08 11.70
C ALA A 222 -16.74 -8.23 11.61
N HIS A 223 -17.14 -9.41 11.13
CA HIS A 223 -16.21 -10.53 10.87
C HIS A 223 -15.16 -10.17 9.81
N ASN A 224 -15.55 -9.48 8.73
CA ASN A 224 -14.62 -9.02 7.71
C ASN A 224 -13.61 -8.01 8.27
N ALA A 225 -14.08 -7.06 9.09
CA ALA A 225 -13.21 -6.09 9.75
C ALA A 225 -12.22 -6.78 10.70
N MET A 226 -12.66 -7.79 11.47
CA MET A 226 -11.80 -8.57 12.33
C MET A 226 -10.74 -9.35 11.52
N ARG A 227 -11.14 -10.06 10.45
CA ARG A 227 -10.21 -10.80 9.58
C ARG A 227 -9.16 -9.88 8.96
N GLN A 228 -9.59 -8.73 8.42
CA GLN A 228 -8.69 -7.71 7.87
C GLN A 228 -7.71 -7.19 8.93
N SER A 229 -8.19 -7.01 10.17
CA SER A 229 -7.35 -6.51 11.27
C SER A 229 -6.28 -7.52 11.64
N ARG A 230 -6.63 -8.82 11.64
CA ARG A 230 -5.69 -9.94 11.86
C ARG A 230 -4.60 -9.97 10.79
N GLU A 231 -4.97 -9.93 9.52
CA GLU A 231 -4.02 -9.93 8.40
C GLU A 231 -3.07 -8.72 8.45
N SER A 232 -3.63 -7.55 8.78
CA SER A 232 -2.86 -6.31 8.91
C SER A 232 -1.92 -6.31 10.12
N MET A 233 -2.12 -7.20 11.10
CA MET A 233 -1.27 -7.33 12.29
C MET A 233 -0.07 -8.26 12.06
N VAL A 234 -0.14 -9.19 11.10
CA VAL A 234 0.95 -10.13 10.79
C VAL A 234 2.30 -9.43 10.55
N PRO A 235 2.39 -8.31 9.80
CA PRO A 235 3.67 -7.60 9.64
C PRO A 235 4.24 -7.05 10.95
N LEU A 236 3.39 -6.63 11.90
CA LEU A 236 3.82 -6.16 13.20
C LEU A 236 4.45 -7.30 14.02
N PHE A 237 3.82 -8.47 14.03
CA PHE A 237 4.38 -9.65 14.69
C PHE A 237 5.72 -10.08 14.09
N ARG A 238 5.86 -10.04 12.76
CA ARG A 238 7.16 -10.27 12.12
C ARG A 238 8.23 -9.25 12.52
N LYS A 239 7.85 -8.00 12.80
CA LYS A 239 8.77 -6.98 13.34
C LYS A 239 9.16 -7.29 14.78
N PHE A 240 8.22 -7.78 15.59
CA PHE A 240 8.50 -8.25 16.96
C PHE A 240 9.47 -9.44 16.97
N GLU A 241 9.30 -10.41 16.06
CA GLU A 241 10.20 -11.57 15.92
C GLU A 241 11.62 -11.16 15.56
N LYS A 242 11.77 -10.21 14.64
CA LYS A 242 13.08 -9.70 14.20
C LYS A 242 13.71 -8.70 15.18
N GLY A 243 12.92 -8.14 16.09
CA GLY A 243 13.32 -7.01 16.92
C GLY A 243 13.58 -5.70 16.16
N ASP A 244 13.07 -5.59 14.93
CA ASP A 244 13.32 -4.49 13.98
C ASP A 244 12.09 -3.55 13.91
N LEU A 245 11.75 -2.98 15.06
CA LEU A 245 10.73 -1.94 15.17
C LEU A 245 11.37 -0.64 15.60
N ASP A 246 11.11 0.44 14.85
CA ASP A 246 11.63 1.77 15.13
C ASP A 246 11.21 2.24 16.54
N GLU A 247 12.15 2.86 17.25
CA GLU A 247 11.94 3.30 18.64
C GLU A 247 10.83 4.37 18.70
N GLY A 248 10.75 5.23 17.69
CA GLY A 248 9.68 6.23 17.57
C GLY A 248 8.27 5.67 17.39
N ILE A 249 8.14 4.39 17.01
CA ILE A 249 6.85 3.68 16.91
C ILE A 249 6.64 2.80 18.15
N LEU A 250 7.70 2.15 18.63
CA LEU A 250 7.64 1.23 19.78
C LEU A 250 7.19 1.93 21.06
N GLU A 251 7.77 3.09 21.39
CA GLU A 251 7.42 3.85 22.60
C GLU A 251 5.92 4.19 22.64
N PRO A 252 5.33 4.83 21.61
CA PRO A 252 3.89 5.07 21.58
C PRO A 252 3.03 3.80 21.64
N ILE A 253 3.42 2.71 20.98
CA ILE A 253 2.66 1.45 21.06
C ILE A 253 2.63 0.93 22.50
N VAL A 254 3.75 1.02 23.21
CA VAL A 254 3.84 0.62 24.63
C VAL A 254 2.98 1.50 25.52
N GLU A 255 2.98 2.81 25.30
CA GLU A 255 2.10 3.75 26.02
C GLU A 255 0.62 3.43 25.79
N ILE A 256 0.23 3.16 24.54
CA ILE A 256 -1.13 2.79 24.16
C ILE A 256 -1.56 1.49 24.85
N VAL A 257 -0.72 0.46 24.80
CA VAL A 257 -1.03 -0.84 25.43
C VAL A 257 -1.12 -0.71 26.94
N LYS A 258 -0.21 0.03 27.57
CA LYS A 258 -0.24 0.28 29.01
C LYS A 258 -1.52 1.01 29.43
N ALA A 259 -1.88 2.08 28.72
CA ALA A 259 -3.11 2.82 29.00
C ALA A 259 -4.36 1.96 28.78
N ALA A 260 -4.37 1.11 27.76
CA ALA A 260 -5.45 0.15 27.52
C ALA A 260 -5.56 -0.92 28.62
N GLN A 261 -4.43 -1.41 29.14
CA GLN A 261 -4.38 -2.35 30.26
C GLN A 261 -4.88 -1.71 31.56
N ASP A 262 -4.59 -0.42 31.78
CA ASP A 262 -5.11 0.38 32.89
C ASP A 262 -6.58 0.82 32.69
N ARG A 263 -7.22 0.40 31.58
CA ARG A 263 -8.59 0.80 31.18
C ARG A 263 -8.78 2.31 31.02
N ARG A 264 -7.72 3.04 30.65
CA ARG A 264 -7.74 4.46 30.31
C ARG A 264 -7.75 4.63 28.79
N TYR A 265 -8.92 4.43 28.17
CA TYR A 265 -9.03 4.37 26.71
C TYR A 265 -8.89 5.73 26.03
N VAL A 266 -9.20 6.84 26.72
CA VAL A 266 -8.96 8.19 26.18
C VAL A 266 -7.47 8.45 26.05
N ASP A 267 -6.69 8.12 27.09
CA ASP A 267 -5.24 8.26 27.09
C ASP A 267 -4.61 7.35 26.01
N ALA A 268 -5.11 6.12 25.87
CA ALA A 268 -4.69 5.20 24.82
C ALA A 268 -4.98 5.74 23.41
N ASN A 269 -6.15 6.38 23.21
CA ASN A 269 -6.49 6.99 21.94
C ASN A 269 -5.67 8.25 21.65
N ASP A 270 -5.32 9.06 22.66
CA ASP A 270 -4.42 10.20 22.49
C ASP A 270 -3.03 9.74 22.02
N GLY A 271 -2.50 8.67 22.62
CA GLY A 271 -1.26 8.03 22.16
C GLY A 271 -1.35 7.57 20.70
N TYR A 272 -2.48 6.96 20.31
CA TYR A 272 -2.74 6.57 18.92
C TYR A 272 -2.78 7.78 17.97
N LEU A 273 -3.47 8.86 18.35
CA LEU A 273 -3.57 10.08 17.53
C LEU A 273 -2.21 10.73 17.35
N ARG A 274 -1.43 10.83 18.42
CA ARG A 274 -0.07 11.38 18.40
C ARG A 274 0.84 10.60 17.45
N LEU A 275 0.74 9.28 17.43
CA LEU A 275 1.51 8.42 16.52
C LEU A 275 1.01 8.50 15.07
N SER A 276 -0.31 8.48 14.88
CA SER A 276 -0.94 8.41 13.56
C SER A 276 -0.98 9.74 12.80
N ILE A 277 -0.88 10.88 13.48
CA ILE A 277 -0.79 12.24 12.90
C ILE A 277 0.65 12.78 12.97
N GLY A 278 1.41 12.36 13.97
CA GLY A 278 2.74 12.91 14.24
C GLY A 278 2.70 14.36 14.72
N LYS A 279 3.87 15.01 14.83
CA LYS A 279 3.98 16.45 15.13
C LYS A 279 3.71 17.35 13.91
N ALA A 280 3.18 16.79 12.81
CA ALA A 280 2.96 17.53 11.58
C ALA A 280 1.77 18.50 11.75
N ALA A 281 1.99 19.77 11.43
CA ALA A 281 0.91 20.76 11.44
C ALA A 281 -0.19 20.46 10.40
N TRP A 282 0.13 19.68 9.36
CA TRP A 282 -0.77 19.30 8.26
C TRP A 282 -0.55 17.83 7.86
N PRO A 283 -1.32 16.87 8.42
CA PRO A 283 -1.07 15.43 8.24
C PRO A 283 -1.51 14.86 6.89
N ILE A 284 -2.40 15.56 6.18
CA ILE A 284 -2.82 15.24 4.83
C ILE A 284 -2.36 16.42 3.99
N GLY A 285 -1.32 16.21 3.17
CA GLY A 285 -0.73 17.27 2.36
C GLY A 285 -1.80 18.10 1.64
N VAL A 286 -1.66 19.43 1.69
CA VAL A 286 -2.63 20.35 1.09
C VAL A 286 -2.30 20.52 -0.39
N THR A 287 -2.99 19.78 -1.26
CA THR A 287 -2.94 20.01 -2.71
C THR A 287 -3.70 21.30 -3.07
N MET A 288 -3.34 21.91 -4.19
CA MET A 288 -3.72 23.26 -4.65
C MET A 288 -5.07 23.80 -4.13
N VAL A 289 -5.02 24.73 -3.16
CA VAL A 289 -6.16 25.56 -2.74
C VAL A 289 -5.83 26.99 -3.17
N GLY A 290 -6.46 27.42 -4.26
CA GLY A 290 -6.28 28.75 -4.87
C GLY A 290 -5.78 28.71 -6.32
N ILE A 291 -6.14 29.74 -7.09
CA ILE A 291 -5.82 29.91 -8.52
C ILE A 291 -4.35 30.31 -8.74
N HIS A 292 -3.65 30.76 -7.70
CA HIS A 292 -2.28 31.28 -7.78
C HIS A 292 -1.31 30.48 -6.91
N GLU A 293 -0.20 30.06 -7.49
CA GLU A 293 0.92 29.40 -6.81
C GLU A 293 1.75 30.44 -6.03
N ARG A 294 2.09 30.15 -4.77
CA ARG A 294 2.89 31.04 -3.90
C ARG A 294 4.11 30.30 -3.39
N SER A 295 5.25 30.99 -3.29
CA SER A 295 6.54 30.46 -2.83
C SER A 295 6.55 29.91 -1.38
N ALA A 296 5.61 30.34 -0.53
CA ALA A 296 5.41 29.75 0.80
C ALA A 296 4.87 28.31 0.76
N ARG A 297 4.36 27.87 -0.40
CA ARG A 297 3.73 26.55 -0.62
C ARG A 297 4.77 25.43 -0.74
N GLU A 298 5.94 25.69 -1.31
CA GLU A 298 7.03 24.70 -1.42
C GLU A 298 7.54 24.27 -0.03
N LYS A 299 7.63 25.21 0.92
CA LYS A 299 8.02 24.93 2.32
C LYS A 299 7.02 24.06 3.08
N LEU A 300 5.77 23.96 2.61
CA LEU A 300 4.76 23.05 3.18
C LEU A 300 4.89 21.63 2.61
N HIS A 301 5.35 21.49 1.36
CA HIS A 301 5.56 20.18 0.71
C HIS A 301 6.84 19.47 1.17
N GLU A 302 7.84 20.21 1.65
CA GLU A 302 9.14 19.65 2.04
C GLU A 302 9.11 18.93 3.41
N ASN A 303 8.18 19.32 4.30
CA ASN A 303 8.00 18.72 5.63
C ASN A 303 7.19 17.41 5.63
N ASP A 304 6.74 16.94 4.46
CA ASP A 304 5.86 15.76 4.31
C ASP A 304 6.64 14.41 4.34
N LYS A 305 7.97 14.44 4.51
CA LYS A 305 8.87 13.28 4.33
C LYS A 305 9.08 12.38 5.56
N GLY A 306 8.45 12.65 6.70
CA GLY A 306 8.72 11.93 7.96
C GLY A 306 7.51 11.33 8.65
N HIS A 307 6.36 11.24 7.97
CA HIS A 307 5.14 10.82 8.62
C HIS A 307 5.00 9.29 8.64
N VAL A 308 4.63 8.73 9.80
CA VAL A 308 4.30 7.30 10.03
C VAL A 308 3.26 6.77 9.03
N MET A 309 2.37 7.64 8.51
CA MET A 309 1.42 7.26 7.46
C MET A 309 2.02 7.20 6.06
N GLY A 310 3.29 7.56 5.84
CA GLY A 310 3.97 7.35 4.56
C GLY A 310 4.22 5.87 4.25
N ASP A 311 4.32 5.03 5.29
CA ASP A 311 4.42 3.58 5.16
C ASP A 311 3.03 2.93 5.31
N GLU A 312 2.56 2.30 4.23
CA GLU A 312 1.25 1.64 4.17
C GLU A 312 1.15 0.44 5.12
N ILE A 313 2.27 -0.26 5.36
CA ILE A 313 2.30 -1.39 6.30
C ILE A 313 2.07 -0.88 7.73
N THR A 314 2.79 0.18 8.09
CA THR A 314 2.67 0.83 9.39
C THR A 314 1.28 1.39 9.63
N ARG A 315 0.74 2.11 8.66
CA ARG A 315 -0.66 2.59 8.70
C ARG A 315 -1.66 1.46 8.97
N LYS A 316 -1.55 0.33 8.27
CA LYS A 316 -2.49 -0.80 8.40
C LYS A 316 -2.48 -1.43 9.79
N PHE A 317 -1.30 -1.73 10.35
CA PHE A 317 -1.27 -2.31 11.70
C PHE A 317 -1.71 -1.30 12.76
N LEU A 318 -1.44 0.00 12.59
CA LEU A 318 -1.94 1.03 13.51
C LEU A 318 -3.46 1.12 13.50
N GLN A 319 -4.09 1.06 12.32
CA GLN A 319 -5.54 0.97 12.21
C GLN A 319 -6.09 -0.28 12.91
N SER A 320 -5.40 -1.43 12.79
CA SER A 320 -5.76 -2.63 13.54
C SER A 320 -5.65 -2.45 15.05
N ILE A 321 -4.60 -1.78 15.55
CA ILE A 321 -4.44 -1.46 16.97
C ILE A 321 -5.63 -0.62 17.45
N LYS A 322 -6.03 0.40 16.70
CA LYS A 322 -7.22 1.20 17.04
C LYS A 322 -8.50 0.36 17.11
N ARG A 323 -8.71 -0.56 16.15
CA ARG A 323 -9.85 -1.48 16.20
C ARG A 323 -9.81 -2.38 17.44
N CYS A 324 -8.62 -2.86 17.83
CA CYS A 324 -8.43 -3.61 19.06
C CYS A 324 -8.80 -2.78 20.29
N LEU A 325 -8.43 -1.48 20.35
CA LEU A 325 -8.82 -0.58 21.43
C LEU A 325 -10.34 -0.38 21.49
N SER A 326 -10.99 -0.16 20.34
CA SER A 326 -12.45 -0.03 20.25
C SER A 326 -13.18 -1.29 20.73
N PHE A 327 -12.63 -2.48 20.48
CA PHE A 327 -13.16 -3.72 21.02
C PHE A 327 -12.87 -3.86 22.52
N ALA A 328 -11.63 -3.56 22.94
CA ALA A 328 -11.20 -3.68 24.33
C ALA A 328 -12.04 -2.82 25.28
N GLN A 329 -12.42 -1.60 24.90
CA GLN A 329 -13.28 -0.75 25.73
C GLN A 329 -14.70 -1.32 25.93
N VAL A 330 -15.22 -2.08 24.96
CA VAL A 330 -16.54 -2.72 25.07
C VAL A 330 -16.45 -3.96 25.94
N ARG A 331 -15.36 -4.74 25.78
CA ARG A 331 -15.12 -5.98 26.53
C ARG A 331 -14.74 -5.73 27.98
N TRP A 332 -13.92 -4.71 28.22
CA TRP A 332 -13.41 -4.27 29.53
C TRP A 332 -13.69 -2.78 29.72
N PRO A 333 -14.92 -2.40 30.12
CA PRO A 333 -15.27 -0.99 30.29
C PRO A 333 -14.36 -0.26 31.28
N PRO A 334 -14.08 1.04 31.05
CA PRO A 334 -13.33 1.86 31.99
C PRO A 334 -14.10 2.02 33.31
N GLU A 335 -13.35 2.21 34.39
CA GLU A 335 -13.95 2.48 35.72
C GLU A 335 -14.56 3.89 35.78
N ASP A 336 -13.92 4.86 35.12
CA ASP A 336 -14.43 6.22 34.93
C ASP A 336 -15.06 6.35 33.54
N ILE A 337 -16.32 6.80 33.47
CA ILE A 337 -17.06 7.05 32.23
C ILE A 337 -16.33 8.07 31.34
N ARG A 338 -15.56 9.00 31.93
CA ARG A 338 -14.77 9.98 31.17
C ARG A 338 -13.65 9.36 30.35
N GLN A 339 -13.28 8.12 30.66
CA GLN A 339 -12.26 7.35 29.95
C GLN A 339 -12.86 6.49 28.82
N LEU A 340 -14.14 6.64 28.50
CA LEU A 340 -14.75 6.02 27.32
C LEU A 340 -14.28 6.75 26.05
N MET A 341 -13.76 6.01 25.07
CA MET A 341 -13.39 6.57 23.77
C MET A 341 -14.63 6.59 22.87
N GLY A 342 -15.17 7.79 22.63
CA GLY A 342 -16.35 8.06 21.80
C GLY A 342 -16.06 9.02 20.67
#